data_AF-A0A846Y8K9-F1
#
_entry.id   AF-A0A846Y8K9-F1
#
_cell.length_a   1.000
_cell.length_b   1.000
_cell.length_c   1.000
_cell.angle_alpha   90.00
_cell.angle_beta   90.00
_cell.angle_gamma   90.00
#
_symmetry.space_group_name_H-M   'P 1'
#
loop_
_entity.id
_entity.type
_entity.pdbx_description
1 polymer ?
#
loop_
_entity_poly.entity_id
_entity_poly.type
_entity_poly.pdbx_seq_one_letter_code
_entity_poly.pdbx_strand_id
1 'polypeptide(L)'
;MAVLTRLGFPGDEKAWSTLGFAPQDGTVQIGRISCTLGIGAGWGFENAGPGLTRLGVPEVLGGTVAEGAEFSTRASTPPTAAHPNGVAFVDHIVYWVPDLDESVAAMNTALGIEPRRRFRPRGPQGPEMAFYRVGEAFIEVVATGHGAAALIGIAFGTPDLDATVAAVRAAGGPIGDPKPAVQGGRIASVWHGHVDWGIAFLEPGPRTTEPQPAATPAGTR
;
A
#
# COMPACT_ATOMS: atom_id res chain seq x y z
N MET A 1 -2.78 17.33 4.28
CA MET A 1 -2.29 16.35 3.29
C MET A 1 -3.02 15.06 3.54
N ALA A 2 -3.61 14.45 2.51
CA ALA A 2 -4.35 13.21 2.68
C ALA A 2 -3.43 12.07 3.17
N VAL A 3 -3.95 11.23 4.06
CA VAL A 3 -3.23 10.09 4.66
C VAL A 3 -4.05 8.84 4.42
N LEU A 4 -3.45 7.80 3.83
CA LEU A 4 -4.10 6.51 3.69
C LEU A 4 -4.19 5.85 5.06
N THR A 5 -5.40 5.53 5.50
CA THR A 5 -5.64 4.96 6.84
C THR A 5 -6.46 3.68 6.80
N ARG A 6 -7.13 3.41 5.68
CA ARG A 6 -8.01 2.26 5.52
C ARG A 6 -7.80 1.60 4.17
N LEU A 7 -7.83 0.27 4.15
CA LEU A 7 -7.82 -0.54 2.94
C LEU A 7 -8.91 -1.59 3.01
N GLY A 8 -9.53 -1.85 1.86
CA GLY A 8 -10.41 -2.98 1.65
C GLY A 8 -9.61 -4.04 0.91
N PHE A 9 -9.56 -5.24 1.47
CA PHE A 9 -8.85 -6.36 0.87
C PHE A 9 -9.83 -7.32 0.19
N PRO A 10 -9.51 -7.81 -1.02
CA PRO A 10 -10.22 -8.93 -1.62
C PRO A 10 -9.90 -10.23 -0.86
N GLY A 11 -10.70 -11.27 -1.11
CA GLY A 11 -10.55 -12.56 -0.44
C GLY A 11 -11.05 -12.55 1.01
N ASP A 12 -11.16 -13.74 1.59
CA ASP A 12 -11.67 -13.96 2.95
C ASP A 12 -10.54 -14.01 4.00
N GLU A 13 -10.92 -14.08 5.28
CA GLU A 13 -9.96 -14.18 6.38
C GLU A 13 -9.02 -15.38 6.25
N LYS A 14 -9.50 -16.50 5.71
CA LYS A 14 -8.71 -17.72 5.55
C LYS A 14 -7.59 -17.49 4.53
N ALA A 15 -7.87 -16.83 3.42
CA ALA A 15 -6.87 -16.50 2.42
C ALA A 15 -5.75 -15.63 3.02
N TRP A 16 -6.10 -14.62 3.81
CA TRP A 16 -5.09 -13.76 4.48
C TRP A 16 -4.37 -14.48 5.62
N SER A 17 -5.05 -15.33 6.37
CA SER A 17 -4.45 -16.17 7.42
C SER A 17 -3.45 -17.18 6.86
N THR A 18 -3.70 -17.67 5.64
CA THR A 18 -2.76 -18.53 4.89
C THR A 18 -1.45 -17.79 4.53
N LEU A 19 -1.46 -16.45 4.53
CA LEU A 19 -0.26 -15.63 4.42
C LEU A 19 0.35 -15.26 5.78
N GLY A 20 -0.05 -15.93 6.85
CA GLY A 20 0.46 -15.73 8.21
C GLY A 20 0.00 -14.43 8.87
N PHE A 21 -1.00 -13.74 8.32
CA PHE A 21 -1.71 -12.71 9.08
C PHE A 21 -2.62 -13.36 10.13
N ALA A 22 -2.99 -12.60 11.15
CA ALA A 22 -3.97 -13.04 12.15
C ALA A 22 -5.10 -12.01 12.22
N PRO A 23 -6.08 -12.09 11.29
CA PRO A 23 -7.24 -11.22 11.31
C PRO A 23 -8.02 -11.40 12.63
N GLN A 24 -8.63 -10.31 13.11
CA GLN A 24 -9.54 -10.29 14.24
C GLN A 24 -10.80 -9.55 13.80
N ASP A 25 -11.95 -10.22 13.89
CA ASP A 25 -13.25 -9.69 13.51
C ASP A 25 -13.29 -9.05 12.11
N GLY A 26 -12.73 -9.74 11.10
CA GLY A 26 -12.68 -9.28 9.71
C GLY A 26 -11.62 -8.21 9.43
N THR A 27 -10.76 -7.89 10.40
CA THR A 27 -9.78 -6.80 10.26
C THR A 27 -8.36 -7.22 10.58
N VAL A 28 -7.40 -6.57 9.93
CA VAL A 28 -5.98 -6.65 10.27
C VAL A 28 -5.38 -5.25 10.27
N GLN A 29 -4.72 -4.87 11.35
CA GLN A 29 -4.05 -3.58 11.46
C GLN A 29 -2.59 -3.71 11.03
N ILE A 30 -2.20 -3.11 9.91
CA ILE A 30 -0.84 -3.16 9.38
C ILE A 30 -0.21 -1.78 9.49
N GLY A 31 0.78 -1.63 10.37
CA GLY A 31 1.33 -0.33 10.70
C GLY A 31 0.23 0.62 11.18
N ARG A 32 0.00 1.72 10.45
CA ARG A 32 -1.07 2.69 10.71
C ARG A 32 -2.34 2.48 9.88
N ILE A 33 -2.38 1.46 9.02
CA ILE A 33 -3.49 1.22 8.10
C ILE A 33 -4.38 0.07 8.63
N SER A 34 -5.66 0.37 8.80
CA SER A 34 -6.67 -0.64 9.12
C SER A 34 -7.15 -1.31 7.84
N CYS A 35 -6.96 -2.61 7.72
CA CYS A 35 -7.37 -3.37 6.54
C CYS A 35 -8.59 -4.25 6.87
N THR A 36 -9.69 -4.04 6.17
CA THR A 36 -10.91 -4.84 6.31
C THR A 36 -10.95 -5.89 5.20
N LEU A 37 -11.16 -7.15 5.60
CA LEU A 37 -11.16 -8.31 4.71
C LEU A 37 -12.56 -8.61 4.20
N GLY A 38 -12.68 -9.24 3.03
CA GLY A 38 -13.95 -9.70 2.48
C GLY A 38 -14.88 -8.60 1.93
N ILE A 39 -14.48 -7.33 2.00
CA ILE A 39 -15.27 -6.19 1.47
C ILE A 39 -14.88 -5.78 0.04
N GLY A 40 -13.89 -6.48 -0.54
CA GLY A 40 -13.34 -6.16 -1.85
C GLY A 40 -12.29 -5.05 -1.80
N ALA A 41 -11.66 -4.82 -2.96
CA ALA A 41 -10.61 -3.82 -3.12
C ALA A 41 -11.14 -2.39 -2.90
N GLY A 42 -10.54 -1.66 -1.97
CA GLY A 42 -10.91 -0.27 -1.70
C GLY A 42 -9.87 0.46 -0.85
N TRP A 43 -10.05 1.77 -0.69
CA TRP A 43 -9.18 2.60 0.13
C TRP A 43 -9.95 3.65 0.92
N GLY A 44 -9.37 4.16 1.99
CA GLY A 44 -9.94 5.26 2.75
C GLY A 44 -8.86 6.16 3.30
N PHE A 45 -9.07 7.45 3.14
CA PHE A 45 -8.11 8.48 3.52
C PHE A 45 -8.66 9.35 4.65
N GLU A 46 -7.77 9.86 5.48
CA GLU A 46 -8.03 11.02 6.32
C GLU A 46 -7.60 12.29 5.59
N ASN A 47 -8.33 13.39 5.78
CA ASN A 47 -8.03 14.70 5.19
C ASN A 47 -7.98 14.71 3.65
N ALA A 48 -8.73 13.82 3.00
CA ALA A 48 -8.93 13.87 1.56
C ALA A 48 -9.86 15.02 1.16
N GLY A 49 -9.57 15.60 0.01
CA GLY A 49 -10.43 16.56 -0.67
C GLY A 49 -11.56 15.88 -1.44
N PRO A 50 -12.38 16.67 -2.16
CA PRO A 50 -13.49 16.14 -2.93
C PRO A 50 -13.00 15.30 -4.12
N GLY A 51 -13.81 14.31 -4.51
CA GLY A 51 -13.63 13.59 -5.77
C GLY A 51 -12.87 12.27 -5.70
N LEU A 52 -12.71 11.67 -4.51
CA LEU A 52 -12.23 10.28 -4.38
C LEU A 52 -13.03 9.30 -5.25
N THR A 53 -14.34 9.51 -5.38
CA THR A 53 -15.22 8.69 -6.24
C THR A 53 -14.83 8.71 -7.71
N ARG A 54 -14.18 9.77 -8.20
CA ARG A 54 -13.70 9.87 -9.60
C ARG A 54 -12.50 8.97 -9.87
N LEU A 55 -11.86 8.45 -8.83
CA LEU A 55 -10.75 7.53 -8.95
C LEU A 55 -11.22 6.08 -9.22
N GLY A 56 -12.53 5.82 -9.27
CA GLY A 56 -13.05 4.48 -9.63
C GLY A 56 -12.73 3.36 -8.63
N VAL A 57 -12.15 3.69 -7.48
CA VAL A 57 -11.87 2.76 -6.38
C VAL A 57 -12.90 3.00 -5.27
N PRO A 58 -13.59 1.94 -4.78
CA PRO A 58 -14.52 2.05 -3.66
C PRO A 58 -13.89 2.69 -2.43
N GLU A 59 -14.62 3.61 -1.80
CA GLU A 59 -14.19 4.23 -0.55
C GLU A 59 -14.52 3.30 0.63
N VAL A 60 -13.49 2.99 1.42
CA VAL A 60 -13.61 2.28 2.69
C VAL A 60 -13.81 3.30 3.77
N LEU A 61 -15.06 3.47 4.15
CA LEU A 61 -15.46 4.34 5.23
C LEU A 61 -14.97 3.77 6.57
N GLY A 62 -14.54 4.64 7.48
CA GLY A 62 -14.39 4.24 8.87
C GLY A 62 -15.76 3.88 9.40
N GLY A 63 -15.90 2.78 10.14
CA GLY A 63 -17.19 2.36 10.67
C GLY A 63 -17.86 3.51 11.42
N THR A 64 -19.01 3.98 10.92
CA THR A 64 -20.01 4.55 11.81
C THR A 64 -20.52 3.38 12.63
N VAL A 65 -20.26 3.41 13.93
CA VAL A 65 -20.96 2.56 14.88
C VAL A 65 -22.45 2.61 14.55
N ALA A 66 -23.07 1.46 14.31
CA ALA A 66 -24.51 1.35 14.48
C ALA A 66 -24.84 1.88 15.87
N GLU A 67 -25.85 2.74 16.00
CA GLU A 67 -26.25 3.32 17.28
C GLU A 67 -26.35 2.21 18.35
N GLY A 68 -25.44 2.23 19.33
CA GLY A 68 -25.50 1.32 20.49
C GLY A 68 -24.24 0.51 20.83
N ALA A 69 -23.17 0.53 20.03
CA ALA A 69 -21.89 -0.06 20.44
C ALA A 69 -20.84 1.03 20.64
N GLU A 70 -20.43 1.29 21.88
CA GLU A 70 -19.37 2.25 22.20
C GLU A 70 -18.03 1.76 21.63
N PHE A 71 -17.65 2.24 20.45
CA PHE A 71 -16.25 2.22 20.04
C PHE A 71 -15.55 3.39 20.72
N SER A 72 -14.78 3.09 21.75
CA SER A 72 -13.95 4.09 22.44
C SER A 72 -13.03 4.75 21.41
N THR A 73 -13.20 6.06 21.19
CA THR A 73 -12.30 6.94 20.42
C THR A 73 -10.95 7.14 21.12
N ARG A 74 -10.51 6.13 21.88
CA ARG A 74 -9.17 6.11 22.45
C ARG A 74 -8.22 6.11 21.26
N ALA A 75 -7.51 7.22 21.09
CA ALA A 75 -6.42 7.38 20.14
C ALA A 75 -5.71 6.03 20.03
N SER A 76 -5.87 5.35 18.90
CA SER A 76 -5.44 3.97 18.74
C SER A 76 -3.95 3.93 19.01
N THR A 77 -3.58 3.43 20.20
CA THR A 77 -2.21 3.04 20.48
C THR A 77 -1.80 2.14 19.33
N PRO A 78 -0.71 2.43 18.59
CA PRO A 78 -0.29 1.54 17.52
C PRO A 78 -0.12 0.15 18.15
N PRO A 79 -0.65 -0.93 17.55
CA PRO A 79 -0.35 -2.25 18.06
C PRO A 79 1.16 -2.42 18.04
N THR A 80 1.74 -2.55 19.23
CA THR A 80 3.16 -2.82 19.44
C THR A 80 3.48 -4.30 19.19
N ALA A 81 2.46 -5.12 18.98
CA ALA A 81 2.63 -6.53 18.65
C ALA A 81 3.03 -6.66 17.18
N ALA A 82 4.21 -7.24 16.95
CA ALA A 82 4.64 -7.62 15.62
C ALA A 82 3.62 -8.59 15.00
N HIS A 83 3.36 -8.45 13.71
CA HIS A 83 2.53 -9.44 13.01
C HIS A 83 3.16 -10.83 13.09
N PRO A 84 2.36 -11.92 13.15
CA PRO A 84 2.90 -13.28 13.18
C PRO A 84 3.78 -13.63 11.97
N ASN A 85 3.54 -13.01 10.82
CA ASN A 85 4.37 -13.13 9.62
C ASN A 85 5.51 -12.09 9.53
N GLY A 86 5.73 -11.28 10.56
CA GLY A 86 6.83 -10.29 10.61
C GLY A 86 6.59 -9.02 9.79
N VAL A 87 5.45 -8.85 9.12
CA VAL A 87 5.10 -7.58 8.46
C VAL A 87 5.09 -6.44 9.48
N ALA A 88 5.57 -5.27 9.07
CA ALA A 88 5.64 -4.07 9.90
C ALA A 88 4.81 -2.91 9.34
N PHE A 89 4.71 -2.77 8.01
CA PHE A 89 4.00 -1.66 7.38
C PHE A 89 3.53 -2.01 5.95
N VAL A 90 2.62 -1.20 5.40
CA VAL A 90 2.30 -1.23 3.97
C VAL A 90 3.29 -0.35 3.22
N ASP A 91 4.06 -0.94 2.30
CA ASP A 91 5.05 -0.22 1.51
C ASP A 91 4.37 0.57 0.38
N HIS A 92 3.61 -0.13 -0.47
CA HIS A 92 2.82 0.50 -1.51
C HIS A 92 1.58 -0.33 -1.89
N ILE A 93 0.59 0.37 -2.44
CA ILE A 93 -0.53 -0.23 -3.16
C ILE A 93 -0.38 0.08 -4.65
N VAL A 94 -0.75 -0.87 -5.50
CA VAL A 94 -0.70 -0.71 -6.95
C VAL A 94 -2.09 -0.37 -7.47
N TYR A 95 -2.19 0.80 -8.11
CA TYR A 95 -3.41 1.37 -8.65
C TYR A 95 -3.29 1.46 -10.16
N TRP A 96 -4.06 0.64 -10.87
CA TRP A 96 -4.13 0.66 -12.33
C TRP A 96 -5.12 1.69 -12.80
N VAL A 97 -4.74 2.39 -13.87
CA VAL A 97 -5.55 3.44 -14.49
C VAL A 97 -5.46 3.37 -16.02
N PRO A 98 -6.56 3.70 -16.72
CA PRO A 98 -6.54 3.74 -18.18
C PRO A 98 -5.62 4.85 -18.71
N ASP A 99 -5.68 6.05 -18.12
CA ASP A 99 -4.88 7.22 -18.48
C ASP A 99 -4.17 7.80 -17.25
N LEU A 100 -2.86 8.05 -17.36
CA LEU A 100 -2.06 8.53 -16.24
C LEU A 100 -2.30 10.00 -15.93
N ASP A 101 -2.44 10.84 -16.96
CA ASP A 101 -2.53 12.30 -16.77
C ASP A 101 -3.88 12.68 -16.18
N GLU A 102 -4.98 12.09 -16.67
CA GLU A 102 -6.31 12.25 -16.09
C GLU A 102 -6.34 11.78 -14.63
N SER A 103 -5.71 10.63 -14.36
CA SER A 103 -5.66 10.07 -13.01
C SER A 103 -4.80 10.90 -12.07
N VAL A 104 -3.68 11.45 -12.54
CA VAL A 104 -2.85 12.39 -11.76
C VAL A 104 -3.64 13.64 -11.43
N ALA A 105 -4.35 14.24 -12.38
CA ALA A 105 -5.18 15.42 -12.11
C ALA A 105 -6.28 15.13 -11.06
N ALA A 106 -6.94 13.97 -11.17
CA ALA A 106 -7.96 13.55 -10.22
C ALA A 106 -7.36 13.26 -8.82
N MET A 107 -6.21 12.59 -8.76
CA MET A 107 -5.49 12.28 -7.52
C MET A 107 -5.01 13.56 -6.82
N ASN A 108 -4.45 14.52 -7.56
CA ASN A 108 -4.03 15.81 -7.00
C ASN A 108 -5.21 16.55 -6.36
N THR A 109 -6.36 16.53 -7.03
CA THR A 109 -7.59 17.13 -6.51
C THR A 109 -8.08 16.42 -5.24
N ALA A 110 -8.10 15.08 -5.25
CA ALA A 110 -8.64 14.28 -4.16
C ALA A 110 -7.68 14.19 -2.95
N LEU A 111 -6.37 14.19 -3.15
CA LEU A 111 -5.38 14.02 -2.09
C LEU A 111 -4.75 15.34 -1.63
N GLY A 112 -4.86 16.39 -2.44
CA GLY A 112 -4.26 17.71 -2.19
C GLY A 112 -2.72 17.69 -2.25
N ILE A 113 -2.14 16.76 -3.03
CA ILE A 113 -0.69 16.58 -3.19
C ILE A 113 -0.34 16.19 -4.62
N GLU A 114 0.88 16.53 -5.04
CA GLU A 114 1.47 16.11 -6.31
C GLU A 114 2.24 14.79 -6.16
N PRO A 115 2.45 14.03 -7.26
CA PRO A 115 3.27 12.82 -7.22
C PRO A 115 4.73 13.18 -6.87
N ARG A 116 5.34 12.36 -6.02
CA ARG A 116 6.77 12.48 -5.66
C ARG A 116 7.67 12.28 -6.86
N ARG A 117 7.30 11.37 -7.75
CA ARG A 117 8.05 11.00 -8.96
C ARG A 117 7.09 10.54 -10.05
N ARG A 118 7.47 10.83 -11.30
CA ARG A 118 6.90 10.25 -12.52
C ARG A 118 8.02 9.76 -13.41
N PHE A 119 7.98 8.49 -13.82
CA PHE A 119 8.99 7.91 -14.72
C PHE A 119 8.55 6.53 -15.26
N ARG A 120 9.33 5.99 -16.21
CA ARG A 120 9.16 4.64 -16.76
C ARG A 120 10.25 3.70 -16.23
N PRO A 121 10.03 2.93 -15.16
CA PRO A 121 11.10 2.10 -14.57
C PRO A 121 11.58 0.98 -15.49
N ARG A 122 10.77 0.58 -16.47
CA ARG A 122 11.13 -0.43 -17.47
C ARG A 122 11.67 0.19 -18.77
N GLY A 123 12.19 1.41 -18.69
CA GLY A 123 12.73 2.16 -19.82
C GLY A 123 11.67 2.83 -20.69
N PRO A 124 12.07 3.51 -21.79
CA PRO A 124 11.19 4.40 -22.56
C PRO A 124 9.91 3.77 -23.11
N GLN A 125 9.93 2.45 -23.33
CA GLN A 125 8.80 1.66 -23.86
C GLN A 125 7.94 1.00 -22.76
N GLY A 126 8.35 1.11 -21.50
CA GLY A 126 7.56 0.63 -20.36
C GLY A 126 6.41 1.58 -20.02
N PRO A 127 5.42 1.12 -19.22
CA PRO A 127 4.37 1.99 -18.73
C PRO A 127 4.99 3.13 -17.91
N GLU A 128 4.45 4.33 -18.09
CA GLU A 128 4.74 5.45 -17.22
C GLU A 128 3.95 5.31 -15.93
N MET A 129 4.58 5.68 -14.82
CA MET A 129 4.04 5.47 -13.49
C MET A 129 4.24 6.72 -12.63
N ALA A 130 3.29 6.97 -11.73
CA ALA A 130 3.35 8.07 -10.77
C ALA A 130 3.32 7.52 -9.34
N PHE A 131 4.12 8.09 -8.44
CA PHE A 131 4.22 7.64 -7.05
C PHE A 131 3.76 8.72 -6.08
N TYR A 132 2.71 8.45 -5.30
CA TYR A 132 2.20 9.36 -4.27
C TYR A 132 2.58 8.85 -2.89
N ARG A 133 3.10 9.72 -2.02
CA ARG A 133 3.29 9.38 -0.61
C ARG A 133 2.04 9.78 0.18
N VAL A 134 1.37 8.81 0.80
CA VAL A 134 0.08 9.00 1.49
C VAL A 134 0.16 8.49 2.94
N GLY A 135 0.95 9.18 3.77
CA GLY A 135 1.26 8.72 5.12
C GLY A 135 2.48 7.80 5.14
N GLU A 136 2.31 6.57 5.63
CA GLU A 136 3.39 5.57 5.67
C GLU A 136 3.59 4.79 4.36
N ALA A 137 2.53 4.68 3.55
CA ALA A 137 2.53 3.95 2.29
C ALA A 137 2.70 4.86 1.07
N PHE A 138 3.04 4.25 -0.06
CA PHE A 138 2.93 4.84 -1.39
C PHE A 138 1.72 4.32 -2.16
N ILE A 139 1.25 5.11 -3.13
CA ILE A 139 0.39 4.65 -4.22
C ILE A 139 1.24 4.65 -5.47
N GLU A 140 1.43 3.46 -6.05
CA GLU A 140 2.04 3.28 -7.36
C GLU A 140 0.92 3.28 -8.42
N VAL A 141 0.79 4.40 -9.13
CA VAL A 141 -0.20 4.57 -10.19
C VAL A 141 0.43 4.10 -11.50
N VAL A 142 -0.17 3.11 -12.15
CA VAL A 142 0.35 2.49 -13.37
C VAL A 142 -0.64 2.67 -14.50
N ALA A 143 -0.20 3.30 -15.58
CA ALA A 143 -1.00 3.40 -16.80
C ALA A 143 -1.07 2.04 -17.50
N THR A 144 -2.28 1.52 -17.69
CA THR A 144 -2.52 0.31 -18.47
C THR A 144 -2.88 0.64 -19.92
N GLY A 145 -3.44 1.82 -20.20
CA GLY A 145 -3.98 2.19 -21.50
C GLY A 145 -5.36 1.60 -21.81
N HIS A 146 -5.95 0.84 -20.89
CA HIS A 146 -7.23 0.14 -21.08
C HIS A 146 -7.82 -0.37 -19.74
N GLY A 147 -9.11 -0.73 -19.75
CA GLY A 147 -9.80 -1.26 -18.58
C GLY A 147 -10.21 -0.20 -17.56
N ALA A 148 -10.93 -0.63 -16.53
CA ALA A 148 -11.37 0.23 -15.44
C ALA A 148 -10.24 0.46 -14.43
N ALA A 149 -10.30 1.61 -13.75
CA ALA A 149 -9.39 1.90 -12.66
C ALA A 149 -9.61 0.93 -11.49
N ALA A 150 -8.55 0.37 -10.93
CA ALA A 150 -8.64 -0.66 -9.89
C ALA A 150 -7.38 -0.75 -9.04
N LEU A 151 -7.54 -1.13 -7.77
CA LEU A 151 -6.43 -1.63 -6.96
C LEU A 151 -6.19 -3.09 -7.31
N ILE A 152 -4.96 -3.43 -7.66
CA ILE A 152 -4.60 -4.76 -8.18
C ILE A 152 -3.51 -5.46 -7.39
N GLY A 153 -2.96 -4.79 -6.37
CA GLY A 153 -1.87 -5.37 -5.60
C GLY A 153 -1.39 -4.50 -4.46
N ILE A 154 -0.57 -5.12 -3.63
CA ILE A 154 -0.01 -4.54 -2.42
C ILE A 154 1.35 -5.15 -2.11
N ALA A 155 2.26 -4.33 -1.59
CA ALA A 155 3.52 -4.78 -1.02
C ALA A 155 3.59 -4.41 0.46
N PHE A 156 4.08 -5.35 1.26
CA PHE A 156 4.29 -5.19 2.70
C PHE A 156 5.78 -5.09 3.01
N GLY A 157 6.14 -4.19 3.92
CA GLY A 157 7.49 -4.09 4.44
C GLY A 157 7.71 -5.00 5.65
N THR A 158 8.83 -5.71 5.67
CA THR A 158 9.31 -6.53 6.80
C THR A 158 10.78 -6.22 7.10
N PRO A 159 11.21 -6.25 8.38
CA PRO A 159 12.62 -6.11 8.73
C PRO A 159 13.46 -7.37 8.43
N ASP A 160 12.83 -8.54 8.25
CA ASP A 160 13.51 -9.81 7.97
C ASP A 160 12.66 -10.63 7.00
N LEU A 161 13.04 -10.59 5.71
CA LEU A 161 12.28 -11.29 4.68
C LEU A 161 12.38 -12.81 4.79
N ASP A 162 13.49 -13.34 5.29
CA ASP A 162 13.68 -14.79 5.41
C ASP A 162 12.75 -15.35 6.50
N ALA A 163 12.64 -14.64 7.64
CA ALA A 163 11.69 -14.97 8.69
C ALA A 163 10.23 -14.84 8.22
N THR A 164 9.91 -13.77 7.49
CA THR A 164 8.56 -13.60 6.91
C THR A 164 8.22 -14.73 5.95
N VAL A 165 9.11 -15.09 5.04
CA VAL A 165 8.91 -16.20 4.10
C VAL A 165 8.72 -17.51 4.83
N ALA A 166 9.53 -17.79 5.86
CA ALA A 166 9.37 -18.99 6.69
C ALA A 166 8.01 -19.04 7.39
N ALA A 167 7.55 -17.91 7.97
CA ALA A 167 6.25 -17.82 8.63
C ALA A 167 5.08 -18.00 7.66
N VAL A 168 5.14 -17.37 6.48
CA VAL A 168 4.13 -17.54 5.42
C VAL A 168 4.06 -19.00 4.97
N ARG A 169 5.21 -19.67 4.76
CA ARG A 169 5.27 -21.10 4.41
C ARG A 169 4.70 -21.98 5.51
N ALA A 170 5.01 -21.69 6.76
CA ALA A 170 4.46 -22.42 7.91
C ALA A 170 2.93 -22.27 8.01
N ALA A 171 2.38 -21.13 7.58
CA ALA A 171 0.94 -20.90 7.48
C ALA A 171 0.29 -21.51 6.21
N GLY A 172 1.07 -22.13 5.31
CA GLY A 172 0.59 -22.74 4.08
C GLY A 172 0.52 -21.81 2.87
N GLY A 173 1.12 -20.62 2.96
CA GLY A 173 1.07 -19.58 1.93
C GLY A 173 1.96 -19.86 0.71
N PRO A 174 1.49 -19.56 -0.53
CA PRO A 174 2.23 -19.84 -1.76
C PRO A 174 3.25 -18.74 -2.08
N ILE A 175 4.23 -18.54 -1.18
CA ILE A 175 5.27 -17.52 -1.34
C ILE A 175 6.52 -18.07 -2.03
N GLY A 176 7.00 -17.33 -3.03
CA GLY A 176 8.28 -17.62 -3.70
C GLY A 176 9.50 -17.33 -2.83
N ASP A 177 10.68 -17.66 -3.35
CA ASP A 177 11.94 -17.36 -2.65
C ASP A 177 12.27 -15.84 -2.69
N PRO A 178 12.93 -15.31 -1.64
CA PRO A 178 13.53 -13.99 -1.65
C PRO A 178 14.47 -13.81 -2.86
N LYS A 179 14.34 -12.67 -3.54
CA LYS A 179 15.22 -12.26 -4.63
C LYS A 179 15.57 -10.77 -4.54
N PRO A 180 16.64 -10.30 -5.18
CA PRO A 180 16.94 -8.87 -5.24
C PRO A 180 15.76 -8.07 -5.82
N ALA A 181 15.39 -6.98 -5.14
CA ALA A 181 14.36 -6.06 -5.63
C ALA A 181 14.98 -5.03 -6.60
N VAL A 182 14.22 -4.68 -7.65
CA VAL A 182 14.66 -3.67 -8.65
C VAL A 182 14.96 -2.31 -7.99
N GLN A 183 14.23 -1.96 -6.93
CA GLN A 183 14.39 -0.72 -6.18
C GLN A 183 15.48 -0.78 -5.08
N GLY A 184 16.20 -1.90 -4.98
CA GLY A 184 17.13 -2.20 -3.89
C GLY A 184 16.46 -2.95 -2.74
N GLY A 185 17.26 -3.72 -1.98
CA GLY A 185 16.73 -4.65 -0.97
C GLY A 185 16.33 -6.01 -1.55
N ARG A 186 15.40 -6.69 -0.87
CA ARG A 186 14.91 -8.02 -1.25
C ARG A 186 13.39 -8.04 -1.34
N ILE A 187 12.86 -8.89 -2.20
CA ILE A 187 11.42 -9.08 -2.40
C ILE A 187 11.09 -10.57 -2.54
N ALA A 188 9.96 -10.99 -1.98
CA ALA A 188 9.34 -12.29 -2.23
C ALA A 188 7.88 -12.06 -2.63
N SER A 189 7.44 -12.70 -3.72
CA SER A 189 6.07 -12.55 -4.22
C SER A 189 5.24 -13.78 -3.88
N VAL A 190 3.97 -13.55 -3.55
CA VAL A 190 2.95 -14.62 -3.47
C VAL A 190 2.55 -14.98 -4.90
N TRP A 191 2.37 -16.27 -5.18
CA TRP A 191 1.98 -16.74 -6.50
C TRP A 191 0.63 -16.15 -6.94
N HIS A 192 0.48 -15.94 -8.26
CA HIS A 192 -0.70 -15.33 -8.84
C HIS A 192 -1.98 -16.14 -8.51
N GLY A 193 -3.08 -15.42 -8.27
CA GLY A 193 -4.42 -16.01 -8.09
C GLY A 193 -4.81 -16.32 -6.64
N HIS A 194 -3.97 -15.98 -5.64
CA HIS A 194 -4.32 -16.25 -4.23
C HIS A 194 -5.55 -15.47 -3.75
N VAL A 195 -5.65 -14.18 -4.09
CA VAL A 195 -6.81 -13.31 -3.78
C VAL A 195 -7.08 -12.29 -4.91
N ASP A 196 -6.78 -12.66 -6.15
CA ASP A 196 -6.87 -11.77 -7.34
C ASP A 196 -6.08 -10.45 -7.24
N TRP A 197 -5.14 -10.38 -6.31
CA TRP A 197 -4.14 -9.31 -6.19
C TRP A 197 -2.72 -9.86 -6.35
N GLY A 198 -1.83 -9.03 -6.90
CA GLY A 198 -0.39 -9.21 -6.75
C GLY A 198 0.03 -8.85 -5.33
N ILE A 199 0.60 -9.80 -4.59
CA ILE A 199 1.08 -9.59 -3.22
C ILE A 199 2.59 -9.80 -3.16
N ALA A 200 3.28 -8.88 -2.50
CA ALA A 200 4.71 -8.99 -2.24
C ALA A 200 5.07 -8.64 -0.79
N PHE A 201 6.16 -9.24 -0.32
CA PHE A 201 6.83 -8.90 0.93
C PHE A 201 8.22 -8.38 0.57
N LEU A 202 8.59 -7.23 1.14
CA LEU A 202 9.81 -6.52 0.83
C LEU A 202 10.60 -6.30 2.12
N GLU A 203 11.89 -6.59 2.06
CA GLU A 203 12.86 -6.06 3.00
C GLU A 203 13.61 -4.91 2.32
N PRO A 204 13.41 -3.67 2.77
CA PRO A 204 14.05 -2.52 2.17
C PRO A 204 15.57 -2.63 2.21
N GLY A 205 16.24 -2.20 1.14
CA GLY A 205 17.69 -2.07 1.15
C GLY A 205 18.16 -1.03 2.18
N PRO A 206 19.47 -1.00 2.52
CA PRO A 206 20.03 0.08 3.31
C PRO A 206 19.66 1.41 2.63
N ARG A 207 19.09 2.35 3.39
CA ARG A 207 18.84 3.70 2.87
C ARG A 207 20.19 4.31 2.47
N THR A 208 20.46 4.44 1.18
CA THR A 208 21.47 5.38 0.72
C THR A 208 20.94 6.76 1.03
N THR A 209 21.45 7.38 2.10
CA THR A 209 21.36 8.83 2.27
C THR A 209 22.09 9.47 1.10
N GLU A 210 21.35 9.80 0.05
CA GLU A 210 21.84 10.70 -0.97
C GLU A 210 22.08 12.06 -0.27
N PRO A 211 23.31 12.62 -0.34
CA PRO A 211 23.56 13.91 0.29
C PRO A 211 22.65 14.95 -0.37
N GLN A 212 21.84 15.61 0.46
CA GLN A 212 21.07 16.78 0.05
C GLN A 212 22.05 17.79 -0.56
N PRO A 213 21.85 18.24 -1.82
CA PRO A 213 22.74 19.23 -2.40
C PRO A 213 22.78 20.45 -1.47
N ALA A 214 24.00 20.80 -1.04
CA ALA A 214 24.22 21.94 -0.17
C ALA A 214 23.55 23.16 -0.81
N ALA A 215 22.70 23.85 -0.05
CA ALA A 215 22.12 25.09 -0.49
C ALA A 215 23.26 26.05 -0.81
N THR A 216 23.39 26.44 -2.08
CA THR A 216 24.30 27.51 -2.50
C THR A 216 23.95 28.76 -1.69
N PRO A 217 24.86 29.30 -0.86
CA PRO A 217 24.57 30.52 -0.14
C PRO A 217 24.33 31.63 -1.16
N ALA A 218 23.16 32.27 -1.05
CA ALA A 218 22.82 33.44 -1.84
C ALA A 218 23.91 34.51 -1.64
N GLY A 219 24.46 34.99 -2.76
CA GLY A 219 25.49 36.01 -2.78
C GLY A 219 25.10 37.22 -1.95
N THR A 220 26.03 37.69 -1.13
CA THR A 220 25.94 39.02 -0.53
C THR A 220 26.63 40.00 -1.48
N ARG A 221 25.86 41.04 -1.85
CA ARG A 221 26.15 42.27 -2.58
C ARG A 221 27.61 42.60 -2.93
#